data_AF-A0A819Q722-F1
#
_entry.id   AF-A0A819Q722-F1
#
_cell.length_a   1.000
_cell.length_b   1.000
_cell.length_c   1.000
_cell.angle_alpha   90.00
_cell.angle_beta   90.00
_cell.angle_gamma   90.00
#
_symmetry.space_group_name_H-M   'P 1'
#
loop_
_entity.id
_entity.type
_entity.pdbx_description
1 polymer ?
#
loop_
_entity_poly.entity_id
_entity_poly.type
_entity_poly.pdbx_seq_one_letter_code
_entity_poly.pdbx_strand_id
1 'polypeptide(L)'
;MISNESIENIEALIDQENEKDSNNHINYTIHESIEFLDVLIENVEGKLNTTVFRKPAAEPYILPYTSNHPRLTHSNTIYTALLRGIRLCSDVHTFDQERLNIEIALFFNGYPRNFIRRHFKEFFKNHNSSPIYQNLDEQRYKELHLQLVNESLTDDQRQLPSNQQSVTEQHKNSHTKEKPKNEKK
;
A
#
# COMPACT_ATOMS: atom_id res chain seq x y z
N MET A 1 -16.04 -0.36 -2.08
CA MET A 1 -17.35 -0.29 -1.41
C MET A 1 -17.61 -1.65 -0.81
N ILE A 2 -17.88 -1.76 0.48
CA ILE A 2 -18.30 -3.02 1.12
C ILE A 2 -19.74 -2.76 1.56
N SER A 3 -20.70 -3.37 0.88
CA SER A 3 -22.13 -3.25 1.18
C SER A 3 -22.64 -4.59 1.69
N ASN A 4 -23.27 -4.59 2.87
CA ASN A 4 -23.96 -5.76 3.42
C ASN A 4 -25.40 -5.87 2.88
N GLU A 5 -25.67 -5.32 1.70
CA GLU A 5 -27.01 -5.28 1.10
C GLU A 5 -27.30 -6.55 0.31
N SER A 6 -28.60 -6.84 0.11
CA SER A 6 -29.00 -7.96 -0.76
C SER A 6 -28.58 -7.68 -2.21
N ILE A 7 -28.40 -8.76 -2.98
CA ILE A 7 -28.07 -8.68 -4.41
C ILE A 7 -29.11 -7.83 -5.15
N GLU A 8 -30.38 -8.02 -4.84
CA GLU A 8 -31.52 -7.28 -5.43
C GLU A 8 -31.41 -5.77 -5.22
N ASN A 9 -30.97 -5.31 -4.04
CA ASN A 9 -30.78 -3.90 -3.76
C ASN A 9 -29.59 -3.32 -4.53
N ILE A 10 -28.51 -4.11 -4.66
CA ILE A 10 -27.32 -3.71 -5.41
C ILE A 10 -27.65 -3.58 -6.89
N GLU A 11 -28.43 -4.52 -7.45
CA GLU A 11 -28.92 -4.46 -8.83
C GLU A 11 -29.76 -3.21 -9.08
N ALA A 12 -30.75 -2.94 -8.22
CA ALA A 12 -31.59 -1.75 -8.34
C ALA A 12 -30.78 -0.45 -8.29
N LEU A 13 -29.73 -0.41 -7.45
CA LEU A 13 -28.83 0.74 -7.38
C LEU A 13 -28.01 0.90 -8.66
N ILE A 14 -27.46 -0.19 -9.21
CA ILE A 14 -26.71 -0.17 -10.47
C ILE A 14 -27.58 0.31 -11.62
N ASP A 15 -28.82 -0.17 -11.71
CA ASP A 15 -29.79 0.27 -12.72
C ASP A 15 -30.08 1.77 -12.60
N GLN A 16 -30.31 2.25 -11.37
CA GLN A 16 -30.53 3.68 -11.11
C GLN A 16 -29.33 4.53 -11.54
N GLU A 17 -28.09 4.08 -11.28
CA GLU A 17 -26.89 4.83 -11.70
C GLU A 17 -26.71 4.82 -13.22
N ASN A 18 -27.05 3.71 -13.87
CA ASN A 18 -26.99 3.57 -15.34
C ASN A 18 -27.98 4.48 -16.06
N GLU A 19 -29.10 4.85 -15.43
CA GLU A 19 -30.08 5.78 -16.00
C GLU A 19 -29.62 7.26 -15.96
N LYS A 20 -28.64 7.61 -15.13
CA LYS A 20 -28.25 9.03 -14.92
C LYS A 20 -27.47 9.63 -16.09
N ASP A 21 -26.68 8.84 -16.81
CA ASP A 21 -25.86 9.32 -17.92
C ASP A 21 -25.77 8.28 -19.03
N SER A 22 -26.24 8.64 -20.23
CA SER A 22 -26.22 7.77 -21.42
C SER A 22 -24.82 7.34 -21.86
N ASN A 23 -23.76 8.04 -21.44
CA ASN A 23 -22.38 7.72 -21.81
C ASN A 23 -21.68 6.76 -20.85
N ASN A 24 -22.19 6.60 -19.63
CA ASN A 24 -21.55 5.79 -18.59
C ASN A 24 -22.44 4.61 -18.22
N HIS A 25 -21.97 3.40 -18.52
CA HIS A 25 -22.66 2.17 -18.16
C HIS A 25 -21.79 1.31 -17.25
N ILE A 26 -22.30 1.03 -16.05
CA ILE A 26 -21.71 0.18 -15.04
C ILE A 26 -22.13 -1.26 -15.36
N ASN A 27 -21.15 -2.09 -15.69
CA ASN A 27 -21.30 -3.53 -15.78
C ASN A 27 -20.80 -4.19 -14.49
N TYR A 28 -21.43 -5.27 -14.07
CA TYR A 28 -21.00 -6.04 -12.92
C TYR A 28 -21.05 -7.55 -13.19
N THR A 29 -20.25 -8.29 -12.45
CA THR A 29 -20.19 -9.76 -12.47
C THR A 29 -19.93 -10.24 -11.06
N ILE A 30 -20.60 -11.32 -10.65
CA ILE A 30 -20.40 -11.93 -9.33
C ILE A 30 -19.49 -13.15 -9.50
N HIS A 31 -18.37 -13.14 -8.76
CA HIS A 31 -17.41 -14.23 -8.74
C HIS A 31 -16.90 -14.47 -7.32
N GLU A 32 -16.46 -15.69 -7.04
CA GLU A 32 -15.79 -16.04 -5.77
C GLU A 32 -14.35 -15.50 -5.71
N SER A 33 -13.74 -15.24 -6.87
CA SER A 33 -12.40 -14.67 -6.98
C SER A 33 -12.37 -13.58 -8.05
N ILE A 34 -11.60 -12.53 -7.81
CA ILE A 34 -11.35 -11.47 -8.78
C ILE A 34 -9.88 -11.07 -8.81
N GLU A 35 -9.37 -10.91 -10.02
CA GLU A 35 -8.05 -10.36 -10.29
C GLU A 35 -8.19 -8.85 -10.50
N PHE A 36 -7.52 -8.05 -9.67
CA PHE A 36 -7.49 -6.60 -9.83
C PHE A 36 -6.07 -6.07 -9.69
N LEU A 37 -5.55 -5.52 -10.79
CA LEU A 37 -4.17 -5.06 -10.92
C LEU A 37 -3.19 -6.20 -10.57
N ASP A 38 -2.62 -6.08 -9.38
CA ASP A 38 -1.51 -6.84 -8.82
C ASP A 38 -1.96 -7.75 -7.66
N VAL A 39 -3.28 -7.84 -7.45
CA VAL A 39 -3.92 -8.51 -6.31
C VAL A 39 -4.94 -9.51 -6.83
N LEU A 40 -4.88 -10.72 -6.31
CA LEU A 40 -5.94 -11.72 -6.43
C LEU A 40 -6.72 -11.69 -5.11
N ILE A 41 -8.02 -11.46 -5.22
CA ILE A 41 -8.94 -11.41 -4.09
C ILE A 41 -9.84 -12.63 -4.20
N GLU A 42 -9.87 -13.46 -3.16
CA GLU A 42 -10.68 -14.67 -3.08
C GLU A 42 -11.59 -14.58 -1.86
N ASN A 43 -12.86 -14.89 -2.05
CA ASN A 43 -13.83 -15.01 -0.96
C ASN A 43 -13.84 -16.45 -0.44
N VAL A 44 -13.26 -16.65 0.74
CA VAL A 44 -13.25 -17.94 1.44
C VAL A 44 -14.23 -17.84 2.60
N GLU A 45 -15.40 -18.46 2.45
CA GLU A 45 -16.44 -18.54 3.50
C GLU A 45 -16.87 -17.17 4.07
N GLY A 46 -16.96 -16.15 3.22
CA GLY A 46 -17.35 -14.80 3.62
C GLY A 46 -16.18 -13.92 4.09
N LYS A 47 -14.95 -14.45 4.08
CA LYS A 47 -13.73 -13.70 4.37
C LYS A 47 -12.94 -13.48 3.09
N LEU A 48 -12.61 -12.22 2.83
CA LEU A 48 -11.72 -11.88 1.72
C LEU A 48 -10.27 -12.21 2.10
N ASN A 49 -9.67 -13.11 1.33
CA ASN A 49 -8.25 -13.39 1.34
C ASN A 49 -7.62 -12.75 0.11
N THR A 50 -6.47 -12.13 0.30
CA THR A 50 -5.74 -11.46 -0.77
C THR A 50 -4.37 -12.08 -0.95
N THR A 51 -3.93 -12.21 -2.20
CA THR A 51 -2.60 -12.68 -2.59
C THR A 51 -2.03 -11.83 -3.73
N VAL A 52 -0.73 -11.96 -4.01
CA VAL A 52 -0.10 -11.27 -5.15
C VAL A 52 -0.48 -11.97 -6.44
N PHE A 53 -1.19 -11.27 -7.32
CA PHE A 53 -1.51 -11.81 -8.64
C PHE A 53 -0.34 -11.64 -9.59
N ARG A 54 -0.02 -12.70 -10.34
CA ARG A 54 0.92 -12.66 -11.47
C ARG A 54 0.24 -13.28 -12.67
N LYS A 55 0.29 -12.58 -13.81
CA LYS A 55 -0.18 -13.15 -15.08
C LYS A 55 0.62 -14.42 -15.39
N PRO A 56 -0.02 -15.50 -15.85
CA PRO A 56 0.68 -16.76 -16.17
C PRO A 56 1.84 -16.61 -17.18
N ALA A 57 1.74 -15.64 -18.08
CA ALA A 57 2.76 -15.34 -19.08
C ALA A 57 3.77 -14.25 -18.65
N ALA A 58 3.66 -13.73 -17.42
CA ALA A 58 4.61 -12.71 -16.93
C ALA A 58 5.95 -13.37 -16.61
N GLU A 59 6.99 -12.94 -17.30
CA GLU A 59 8.35 -13.28 -16.90
C GLU A 59 8.66 -12.67 -15.53
N PRO A 60 9.45 -13.35 -14.68
CA PRO A 60 9.85 -12.83 -13.36
C PRO A 60 10.94 -11.76 -13.53
N TYR A 61 10.70 -10.76 -14.37
CA TYR A 61 11.66 -9.71 -14.67
C TYR A 61 11.72 -8.73 -13.51
N ILE A 62 12.87 -8.72 -12.85
CA ILE A 62 13.25 -7.76 -11.82
C ILE A 62 14.52 -7.09 -12.34
N LEU A 63 14.84 -5.89 -11.87
CA LEU A 63 16.08 -5.18 -12.23
C LEU A 63 17.30 -6.12 -12.21
N PRO A 64 17.92 -6.47 -13.35
CA PRO A 64 19.03 -7.43 -13.38
C PRO A 64 20.23 -6.97 -12.55
N TYR A 65 20.88 -7.85 -11.81
CA TYR A 65 22.00 -7.46 -10.93
C TYR A 65 23.24 -6.96 -11.69
N THR A 66 23.38 -7.35 -12.96
CA THR A 66 24.48 -6.93 -13.85
C THR A 66 24.27 -5.55 -14.48
N SER A 67 23.09 -4.96 -14.30
CA SER A 67 22.81 -3.61 -14.81
C SER A 67 23.64 -2.55 -14.08
N ASN A 68 23.93 -1.44 -14.76
CA ASN A 68 24.76 -0.37 -14.22
C ASN A 68 23.94 0.57 -13.30
N HIS A 69 23.28 0.00 -12.28
CA HIS A 69 22.54 0.75 -11.28
C HIS A 69 23.26 0.76 -9.93
N PRO A 70 23.04 1.79 -9.09
CA PRO A 70 23.60 1.83 -7.76
C PRO A 70 23.18 0.62 -6.91
N ARG A 71 24.07 0.17 -6.02
CA ARG A 71 23.76 -0.92 -5.07
C ARG A 71 22.51 -0.64 -4.23
N LEU A 72 22.24 0.63 -3.93
CA LEU A 72 21.04 1.04 -3.21
C LEU A 72 19.77 0.67 -3.98
N THR A 73 19.76 0.83 -5.31
CA THR A 73 18.61 0.47 -6.16
C THR A 73 18.33 -1.03 -6.06
N HIS A 74 19.35 -1.88 -6.18
CA HIS A 74 19.22 -3.33 -6.03
C HIS A 74 18.71 -3.74 -4.63
N SER A 75 19.22 -3.08 -3.58
CA SER A 75 18.73 -3.31 -2.21
C SER A 75 17.27 -2.90 -2.06
N ASN A 76 16.90 -1.74 -2.60
CA ASN A 76 15.53 -1.23 -2.56
C ASN A 76 14.57 -2.12 -3.32
N THR A 77 14.97 -2.68 -4.47
CA THR A 77 14.17 -3.63 -5.22
C THR A 77 13.74 -4.83 -4.36
N ILE A 78 14.67 -5.38 -3.56
CA ILE A 78 14.37 -6.47 -2.62
C ILE A 78 13.41 -5.98 -1.52
N TYR A 79 13.72 -4.83 -0.92
CA TYR A 79 12.91 -4.24 0.15
C TYR A 79 11.47 -4.00 -0.30
N THR A 80 11.27 -3.38 -1.47
CA THR A 80 9.94 -3.05 -2.00
C THR A 80 9.16 -4.30 -2.39
N ALA A 81 9.83 -5.34 -2.90
CA ALA A 81 9.17 -6.61 -3.22
C ALA A 81 8.63 -7.29 -1.95
N LEU A 82 9.42 -7.35 -0.88
CA LEU A 82 8.99 -7.90 0.41
C LEU A 82 7.88 -7.07 1.04
N LEU A 83 8.02 -5.73 1.02
CA LEU A 83 7.00 -4.81 1.54
C LEU A 83 5.66 -5.02 0.84
N ARG A 84 5.68 -5.12 -0.49
CA ARG A 84 4.49 -5.40 -1.30
C ARG A 84 3.90 -6.77 -0.97
N GLY A 85 4.74 -7.80 -0.87
CA GLY A 85 4.28 -9.15 -0.51
C GLY A 85 3.51 -9.15 0.81
N ILE A 86 4.05 -8.51 1.86
CA ILE A 86 3.38 -8.46 3.17
C ILE A 86 2.08 -7.65 3.09
N ARG A 87 2.06 -6.51 2.39
CA ARG A 87 0.85 -5.68 2.27
C ARG A 87 -0.28 -6.39 1.53
N LEU A 88 0.04 -7.21 0.53
CA LEU A 88 -0.94 -7.87 -0.32
C LEU A 88 -1.38 -9.23 0.20
N CYS A 89 -0.51 -10.00 0.84
CA CYS A 89 -0.85 -11.32 1.35
C CYS A 89 -1.60 -11.22 2.69
N SER A 90 -2.82 -11.77 2.74
CA SER A 90 -3.62 -11.81 3.98
C SER A 90 -3.10 -12.80 5.02
N ASP A 91 -2.39 -13.84 4.59
CA ASP A 91 -1.95 -14.94 5.44
C ASP A 91 -0.44 -15.21 5.33
N VAL A 92 0.16 -15.71 6.41
CA VAL A 92 1.60 -15.97 6.49
C VAL A 92 2.07 -17.04 5.50
N HIS A 93 1.25 -18.05 5.20
CA HIS A 93 1.60 -19.09 4.24
C HIS A 93 1.58 -18.56 2.81
N THR A 94 0.57 -17.74 2.47
CA THR A 94 0.51 -17.07 1.16
C THR A 94 1.68 -16.11 0.97
N PHE A 95 2.07 -15.40 2.04
CA PHE A 95 3.27 -14.57 2.03
C PHE A 95 4.56 -15.38 1.87
N ASP A 96 4.68 -16.55 2.50
CA ASP A 96 5.88 -17.37 2.36
C ASP A 96 6.06 -17.88 0.93
N GLN A 97 4.97 -18.30 0.28
CA GLN A 97 4.98 -18.62 -1.14
C GLN A 97 5.43 -17.42 -1.98
N GLU A 98 4.91 -16.22 -1.68
CA GLU A 98 5.30 -15.00 -2.37
C GLU A 98 6.78 -14.64 -2.13
N ARG A 99 7.27 -14.81 -0.91
CA ARG A 99 8.68 -14.63 -0.54
C ARG A 99 9.59 -15.57 -1.33
N LEU A 100 9.19 -16.83 -1.49
CA LEU A 100 9.92 -17.81 -2.31
C LEU A 100 9.93 -17.39 -3.79
N ASN A 101 8.80 -16.93 -4.31
CA ASN A 101 8.72 -16.41 -5.68
C ASN A 101 9.65 -15.21 -5.90
N ILE A 102 9.71 -14.29 -4.93
CA ILE A 102 10.64 -13.15 -4.94
C ILE A 102 12.09 -13.65 -4.93
N GLU A 103 12.43 -14.60 -4.06
CA GLU A 103 13.78 -15.17 -3.98
C GLU A 103 14.20 -15.83 -5.31
N ILE A 104 13.30 -16.62 -5.91
CA ILE A 104 13.50 -17.26 -7.22
C ILE A 104 13.71 -16.21 -8.32
N ALA A 105 12.87 -15.18 -8.38
CA ALA A 105 12.99 -14.10 -9.35
C ALA A 105 14.33 -13.36 -9.20
N LEU A 106 14.78 -13.07 -7.98
CA LEU A 106 16.09 -12.45 -7.73
C LEU A 106 17.24 -13.36 -8.20
N PHE A 107 17.16 -14.67 -7.98
CA PHE A 107 18.16 -15.61 -8.49
C PHE A 107 18.22 -15.62 -10.02
N PHE A 108 17.07 -15.67 -10.69
CA PHE A 108 17.01 -15.61 -12.16
C PHE A 108 17.59 -14.32 -12.73
N ASN A 109 17.46 -13.21 -11.99
CA ASN A 109 18.02 -11.91 -12.37
C ASN A 109 19.48 -11.69 -11.90
N GLY A 110 20.17 -12.76 -11.45
CA GLY A 110 21.61 -12.76 -11.18
C GLY A 110 22.03 -12.21 -9.81
N TYR A 111 21.11 -12.06 -8.86
CA TYR A 111 21.45 -11.55 -7.53
C TYR A 111 22.26 -12.58 -6.72
N PRO A 112 23.36 -12.19 -6.07
CA PRO A 112 24.14 -13.10 -5.23
C PRO A 112 23.34 -13.62 -4.03
N ARG A 113 23.42 -14.92 -3.74
CA ARG A 113 22.72 -15.57 -2.60
C ARG A 113 22.94 -14.85 -1.26
N ASN A 114 24.18 -14.42 -1.00
CA ASN A 114 24.53 -13.73 0.25
C ASN A 114 23.89 -12.34 0.33
N PHE A 115 23.75 -11.66 -0.82
CA PHE A 115 23.10 -10.36 -0.91
C PHE A 115 21.61 -10.49 -0.60
N ILE A 116 20.92 -11.45 -1.21
CA ILE A 116 19.50 -11.75 -0.98
C ILE A 116 19.26 -12.06 0.50
N ARG A 117 19.97 -13.06 1.04
CA ARG A 117 19.81 -13.50 2.45
C ARG A 117 20.03 -12.37 3.44
N ARG A 118 21.04 -11.53 3.21
CA ARG A 118 21.33 -10.38 4.07
C ARG A 118 20.15 -9.41 4.07
N HIS A 119 19.66 -9.01 2.90
CA HIS A 119 18.58 -8.03 2.80
C HIS A 119 17.23 -8.57 3.29
N PHE A 120 16.95 -9.86 3.13
CA PHE A 120 15.79 -10.50 3.75
C PHE A 120 15.90 -10.41 5.28
N LYS A 121 17.05 -10.80 5.85
CA LYS A 121 17.26 -10.73 7.30
C LYS A 121 17.18 -9.30 7.84
N GLU A 122 17.76 -8.33 7.13
CA GLU A 122 17.69 -6.90 7.49
C GLU A 122 16.24 -6.39 7.46
N PHE A 123 15.46 -6.76 6.43
CA PHE A 123 14.05 -6.40 6.33
C PHE A 123 13.27 -6.83 7.57
N PHE A 124 13.32 -8.12 7.93
CA PHE A 124 12.57 -8.63 9.08
C PHE A 124 13.13 -8.14 10.42
N LYS A 125 14.44 -7.91 10.51
CA LYS A 125 15.04 -7.29 11.70
C LYS A 125 14.52 -5.86 11.91
N ASN A 126 14.46 -5.05 10.86
CA ASN A 126 14.03 -3.66 10.93
C ASN A 126 12.55 -3.52 11.34
N HIS A 127 11.72 -4.50 11.01
CA HIS A 127 10.31 -4.56 11.40
C HIS A 127 10.07 -5.38 12.68
N ASN A 128 11.11 -5.69 13.47
CA ASN A 128 11.03 -6.53 14.67
C ASN A 128 10.27 -7.85 14.45
N SER A 129 10.36 -8.43 13.25
CA SER A 129 9.53 -9.53 12.77
C SER A 129 10.36 -10.71 12.27
N SER A 130 11.52 -10.91 12.89
CA SER A 130 12.40 -12.07 12.65
C SER A 130 11.69 -13.43 12.77
N PRO A 131 10.72 -13.64 13.68
CA PRO A 131 10.00 -14.92 13.80
C PRO A 131 9.23 -15.32 12.54
N ILE A 132 8.72 -14.35 11.75
CA ILE A 132 8.02 -14.63 10.49
C ILE A 132 8.96 -15.37 9.52
N TYR A 133 10.21 -14.92 9.42
CA TYR A 133 11.18 -15.50 8.51
C TYR A 133 11.75 -16.85 8.98
N GLN A 134 11.68 -17.14 10.29
CA GLN A 134 12.26 -18.35 10.85
C GLN A 134 11.24 -19.48 10.98
N ASN A 135 10.05 -19.16 11.48
CA ASN A 135 9.07 -20.14 11.96
C ASN A 135 7.65 -19.90 11.44
N LEU A 136 7.44 -18.97 10.50
CA LEU A 136 6.11 -18.64 9.96
C LEU A 136 5.09 -18.28 11.05
N ASP A 137 5.50 -17.43 11.99
CA ASP A 137 4.63 -16.97 13.08
C ASP A 137 3.45 -16.14 12.56
N GLU A 138 2.25 -16.71 12.61
CA GLU A 138 1.02 -16.10 12.10
C GLU A 138 0.59 -14.86 12.91
N GLN A 139 0.77 -14.88 14.23
CA GLN A 139 0.39 -13.73 15.07
C GLN A 139 1.27 -12.54 14.74
N ARG A 140 2.59 -12.75 14.69
CA ARG A 140 3.53 -11.70 14.36
C ARG A 140 3.34 -11.19 12.93
N TYR A 141 2.98 -12.08 12.01
CA TYR A 141 2.63 -11.72 10.64
C TYR A 141 1.43 -10.79 10.59
N LYS A 142 0.32 -11.13 11.27
CA LYS A 142 -0.89 -10.29 11.31
C LYS A 142 -0.63 -8.91 11.89
N GLU A 143 0.16 -8.82 12.96
CA GLU A 143 0.57 -7.54 13.54
C GLU A 143 1.32 -6.68 12.52
N LEU A 144 2.33 -7.26 11.85
CA LEU A 144 3.13 -6.55 10.86
C LEU A 144 2.30 -6.16 9.63
N HIS A 145 1.46 -7.07 9.13
CA HIS A 145 0.58 -6.84 8.00
C HIS A 145 -0.35 -5.65 8.26
N LEU A 146 -1.05 -5.65 9.40
CA LEU A 146 -1.93 -4.55 9.79
C LEU A 146 -1.16 -3.23 9.94
N GLN A 147 0.03 -3.26 10.54
CA GLN A 147 0.87 -2.07 10.66
C GLN A 147 1.19 -1.48 9.28
N LEU A 148 1.70 -2.30 8.34
CA LEU A 148 2.17 -1.84 7.03
C LEU A 148 1.04 -1.41 6.07
N VAL A 149 -0.13 -2.04 6.20
CA VAL A 149 -1.34 -1.62 5.46
C VAL A 149 -1.80 -0.25 5.96
N ASN A 150 -1.85 -0.05 7.27
CA ASN A 150 -2.29 1.20 7.88
C ASN A 150 -1.29 2.36 7.70
N GLU A 151 0.01 2.09 7.68
CA GLU A 151 1.05 3.10 7.39
C GLU A 151 0.84 3.81 6.04
N SER A 152 0.23 3.12 5.06
CA SER A 152 -0.06 3.72 3.75
C SER A 152 -1.21 4.72 3.82
N LEU A 153 -2.14 4.58 4.78
CA LEU A 153 -3.30 5.47 4.94
C LEU A 153 -2.92 6.81 5.59
N THR A 154 -1.83 6.86 6.35
CA THR A 154 -1.37 8.08 7.03
C THR A 154 -0.56 9.01 6.12
N ASP A 155 -0.01 8.52 5.00
CA ASP A 155 0.71 9.36 4.04
C ASP A 155 -0.21 10.23 3.17
N ASP A 156 -1.40 9.75 2.84
CA ASP A 156 -2.42 10.55 2.15
C ASP A 156 -2.91 11.74 3.02
N GLN A 157 -2.85 11.60 4.35
CA GLN A 157 -3.19 12.70 5.27
C GLN A 157 -2.06 13.73 5.45
N ARG A 158 -0.82 13.42 5.05
CA ARG A 158 0.33 14.35 5.12
C ARG A 158 0.41 15.32 3.93
N GLN A 159 -0.42 15.14 2.90
CA GLN A 159 -0.44 15.99 1.70
C GLN A 159 -1.66 16.94 1.58
N LEU A 160 -2.41 17.19 2.65
CA LEU A 160 -3.28 18.36 2.72
C LEU A 160 -2.45 19.55 3.23
N PRO A 161 -2.11 20.55 2.39
CA PRO A 161 -1.45 21.74 2.90
C PRO A 161 -2.40 22.41 3.89
N SER A 162 -1.92 22.58 5.13
CA SER A 162 -2.47 23.47 6.14
C SER A 162 -2.33 24.94 5.70
N ASN A 163 -2.96 25.28 4.59
CA ASN A 163 -3.12 26.64 4.10
C ASN A 163 -4.51 27.15 4.50
N GLN A 164 -4.68 27.40 5.80
CA GLN A 164 -5.76 28.24 6.32
C GLN A 164 -5.49 28.70 7.76
N GLN A 165 -4.25 29.12 8.04
CA GLN A 165 -3.93 29.90 9.25
C GLN A 165 -2.92 31.01 8.93
N SER A 166 -3.26 31.87 7.96
CA SER A 166 -2.50 33.11 7.70
C SER A 166 -3.23 34.09 6.78
N VAL A 167 -4.55 34.28 6.94
CA VAL A 167 -5.26 35.37 6.22
C VAL A 167 -6.11 36.25 7.14
N THR A 168 -6.40 35.84 8.37
CA THR A 168 -7.33 36.63 9.23
C THR A 168 -6.67 37.68 10.13
N GLU A 169 -5.33 37.70 10.26
CA GLU A 169 -4.66 38.66 11.18
C GLU A 169 -4.11 39.94 10.52
N GLN A 170 -4.10 40.04 9.19
CA GLN A 170 -3.54 41.23 8.52
C GLN A 170 -4.52 42.37 8.28
N HIS A 171 -5.82 42.20 8.56
CA HIS A 171 -6.82 43.27 8.42
C HIS A 171 -7.22 43.99 9.72
N LYS A 172 -6.58 43.70 10.86
CA LYS A 172 -6.85 44.41 12.14
C LYS A 172 -5.81 45.47 12.53
N ASN A 173 -4.69 45.60 11.83
CA ASN A 173 -3.59 46.50 12.23
C ASN A 173 -3.48 47.84 11.46
N SER A 174 -4.51 48.25 10.71
CA SER A 174 -4.48 49.52 9.96
C SER A 174 -5.27 50.68 10.60
N HIS A 175 -5.86 50.54 11.79
CA HIS A 175 -6.60 51.63 12.46
C HIS A 175 -6.31 51.73 13.96
N THR A 176 -5.13 52.25 14.33
CA THR A 176 -4.94 53.21 15.45
C THR A 176 -3.47 53.60 15.56
N LYS A 177 -3.12 54.80 15.08
CA LYS A 177 -1.91 55.53 15.51
C LYS A 177 -2.29 57.00 15.70
N GLU A 178 -2.79 57.32 16.88
CA GLU A 178 -2.62 58.65 17.47
C GLU A 178 -1.78 58.47 18.75
N LYS A 179 -0.61 59.10 18.80
CA LYS A 179 0.22 59.24 20.00
C LYS A 179 0.13 60.69 20.47
N PRO A 180 -0.18 60.99 21.74
CA PRO A 180 0.09 62.29 22.31
C PRO A 180 1.56 62.42 22.70
N LYS A 181 2.22 63.50 22.26
CA LYS A 181 3.49 63.99 22.79
C LYS A 181 3.23 64.56 24.19
N ASN A 182 4.03 64.16 25.18
CA ASN A 182 4.19 64.94 26.40
C ASN A 182 5.69 65.12 26.69
N GLU A 183 6.08 66.39 26.69
CA GLU A 183 7.32 66.94 27.21
C GLU A 183 7.40 66.71 28.72
N LYS A 184 8.61 66.44 29.25
CA LYS A 184 8.99 66.93 30.58
C LYS A 184 10.46 67.35 30.61
N LYS A 185 10.61 68.56 31.16
CA LYS A 185 11.78 69.27 31.71
C LYS A 185 12.84 68.40 32.34
#